data_AF-A0A4Q4V1X9-F1
#
_entry.id   AF-A0A4Q4V1X9-F1
#
_cell.length_a   1.000
_cell.length_b   1.000
_cell.length_c   1.000
_cell.angle_alpha   90.00
_cell.angle_beta   90.00
_cell.angle_gamma   90.00
#
_symmetry.space_group_name_H-M   'P 1'
#
loop_
_entity.id
_entity.type
_entity.pdbx_description
1 polymer ?
#
loop_
_entity_poly.entity_id
_entity_poly.type
_entity_poly.pdbx_seq_one_letter_code
_entity_poly.pdbx_strand_id
1 'polypeptide(L)'
;MCCDADAGDGIVLEDGNIVELVRRRSGGGTVFHDLGNVNYSVLCPPADFDRNKHAEMVVRALRGLGATAARVNERHDIVIDSPASNSSAMEEEDKSTAQIRTFKISGSAYKLTRQRSLHHGTCLLTSPNLGAVGRFLRSPAEPYIKARGVASVRSPIRNVGISPLSFQMAVVDEFQAMYEELGADNVSAELVSLSEAQEVPELMKGYEELRSQEWLYTQTPQFTLSTHPTADDPRPRPALPAYLPQDFRAEITVRHGQITAVSGGCLPESLVSSYLHEISDWRSEVDDERVGRWLNELLGVGVRSSSDNEGE
;
A
#
# COMPACT_ATOMS: atom_id res chain seq x y z
N MET A 1 29.17 6.91 0.88
CA MET A 1 29.49 6.27 -0.41
C MET A 1 28.17 6.02 -1.10
N CYS A 2 28.01 6.53 -2.33
CA CYS A 2 26.82 6.38 -3.14
C CYS A 2 26.44 4.91 -3.26
N CYS A 3 25.27 4.56 -2.73
CA CYS A 3 24.57 3.38 -3.19
C CYS A 3 23.94 3.81 -4.51
N ASP A 4 24.53 3.44 -5.64
CA ASP A 4 23.86 3.51 -6.92
C ASP A 4 22.62 2.62 -6.81
N ALA A 5 21.48 3.24 -6.52
CA ALA A 5 20.21 2.63 -6.78
C ALA A 5 20.09 2.60 -8.30
N ASP A 6 20.16 1.39 -8.87
CA ASP A 6 19.69 1.15 -10.24
C ASP A 6 18.41 1.96 -10.46
N ALA A 7 18.41 2.77 -11.52
CA ALA A 7 17.28 3.61 -11.90
C ALA A 7 16.07 2.70 -12.17
N GLY A 8 15.29 2.45 -11.12
CA GLY A 8 14.11 1.60 -11.17
C GLY A 8 12.95 2.30 -11.87
N ASP A 9 12.16 1.50 -12.59
CA ASP A 9 10.86 1.85 -13.19
C ASP A 9 9.80 2.22 -12.13
N GLY A 10 10.04 3.27 -11.35
CA GLY A 10 9.09 3.76 -10.34
C GLY A 10 8.41 5.05 -10.76
N ILE A 11 7.20 5.26 -10.23
CA ILE A 11 6.45 6.50 -10.48
C ILE A 11 7.15 7.64 -9.71
N VAL A 12 7.46 8.73 -10.42
CA VAL A 12 8.15 9.90 -9.87
C VAL A 12 7.13 10.82 -9.18
N LEU A 13 7.43 11.20 -7.94
CA LEU A 13 6.69 12.21 -7.16
C LEU A 13 6.98 13.63 -7.66
N GLU A 14 6.19 14.62 -7.24
CA GLU A 14 6.38 16.03 -7.63
C GLU A 14 7.75 16.61 -7.22
N ASP A 15 8.37 16.02 -6.20
CA ASP A 15 9.71 16.37 -5.72
C ASP A 15 10.84 15.61 -6.43
N GLY A 16 10.52 14.80 -7.44
CA GLY A 16 11.49 14.02 -8.21
C GLY A 16 11.85 12.67 -7.60
N ASN A 17 11.27 12.29 -6.45
CA ASN A 17 11.57 11.02 -5.81
C ASN A 17 10.82 9.85 -6.46
N ILE A 18 11.50 8.70 -6.58
CA ILE A 18 10.91 7.46 -7.12
C ILE A 18 10.13 6.75 -6.01
N VAL A 19 8.88 6.34 -6.30
CA VAL A 19 8.08 5.53 -5.38
C VAL A 19 8.45 4.06 -5.51
N GLU A 20 8.95 3.48 -4.41
CA GLU A 20 9.28 2.05 -4.33
C GLU A 20 8.08 1.19 -3.89
N LEU A 21 8.00 -0.04 -4.41
CA LEU A 21 7.04 -1.05 -3.97
C LEU A 21 7.71 -2.01 -2.99
N VAL A 22 7.12 -2.18 -1.80
CA VAL A 22 7.60 -3.11 -0.78
C VAL A 22 6.47 -4.02 -0.29
N ARG A 23 6.76 -5.31 -0.13
CA ARG A 23 5.85 -6.27 0.49
C ARG A 23 6.21 -6.52 1.94
N ARG A 24 5.27 -6.27 2.86
CA ARG A 24 5.41 -6.63 4.28
C ARG A 24 5.01 -8.08 4.56
N ARG A 25 5.50 -8.63 5.68
CA ARG A 25 5.18 -10.00 6.15
C ARG A 25 3.80 -10.17 6.79
N SER A 26 3.18 -9.07 7.21
CA SER A 26 1.83 -9.04 7.78
C SER A 26 0.76 -8.95 6.69
N GLY A 27 -0.47 -9.33 7.02
CA GLY A 27 -1.61 -9.17 6.11
C GLY A 27 -2.15 -7.74 6.05
N GLY A 28 -3.27 -7.54 5.35
CA GLY A 28 -3.99 -6.27 5.22
C GLY A 28 -3.85 -5.61 3.85
N GLY A 29 -4.31 -4.38 3.71
CA GLY A 29 -4.30 -3.63 2.44
C GLY A 29 -2.98 -2.91 2.12
N THR A 30 -2.97 -2.18 1.01
CA THR A 30 -1.84 -1.35 0.56
C THR A 30 -1.92 0.06 1.16
N VAL A 31 -0.78 0.60 1.56
CA VAL A 31 -0.63 1.96 2.11
C VAL A 31 0.54 2.67 1.44
N PHE A 32 0.54 4.00 1.45
CA PHE A 32 1.62 4.84 0.94
C PHE A 32 2.39 5.46 2.10
N HIS A 33 3.72 5.46 2.04
CA HIS A 33 4.59 6.02 3.06
C HIS A 33 5.48 7.12 2.46
N ASP A 34 5.57 8.25 3.16
CA ASP A 34 6.58 9.30 2.99
C ASP A 34 7.02 9.80 4.37
N LEU A 35 7.86 10.83 4.42
CA LEU A 35 8.36 11.40 5.67
C LEU A 35 7.28 12.05 6.56
N GLY A 36 6.10 12.34 6.00
CA GLY A 36 4.95 12.82 6.76
C GLY A 36 4.09 11.71 7.37
N ASN A 37 4.46 10.44 7.16
CA ASN A 37 3.83 9.28 7.75
C ASN A 37 4.79 8.58 8.74
N VAL A 38 4.37 8.43 10.00
CA VAL A 38 5.15 7.71 11.02
C VAL A 38 4.65 6.28 11.16
N ASN A 39 5.58 5.33 11.22
CA ASN A 39 5.28 3.93 11.48
C ASN A 39 5.56 3.60 12.95
N TYR A 40 4.68 2.83 13.58
CA TYR A 40 4.89 2.30 14.93
C TYR A 40 4.71 0.78 14.93
N SER A 41 5.39 0.10 15.84
CA SER A 41 5.33 -1.36 15.99
C SER A 41 5.44 -1.73 17.46
N VAL A 42 4.56 -2.63 17.91
CA VAL A 42 4.62 -3.21 19.26
C VAL A 42 4.64 -4.73 19.15
N LEU A 43 5.64 -5.32 19.80
CA LEU A 43 5.80 -6.77 19.95
C LEU A 43 5.32 -7.17 21.35
N CYS A 44 4.45 -8.18 21.42
CA CYS A 44 3.95 -8.69 22.69
C CYS A 44 3.83 -10.22 22.68
N PRO A 45 3.72 -10.86 23.87
CA PRO A 45 3.33 -12.26 23.95
C PRO A 45 1.94 -12.51 23.32
N PRO A 46 1.69 -13.69 22.73
CA PRO A 46 0.39 -14.00 22.14
C PRO A 46 -0.79 -13.91 23.11
N ALA A 47 -0.58 -14.21 24.40
CA ALA A 47 -1.61 -14.13 25.42
C ALA A 47 -2.08 -12.69 25.70
N ASP A 48 -1.22 -11.70 25.42
CA ASP A 48 -1.50 -10.28 25.66
C ASP A 48 -1.95 -9.54 24.40
N PHE A 49 -2.07 -10.27 23.29
CA PHE A 49 -2.42 -9.69 22.00
C PHE A 49 -3.89 -9.34 21.95
N ASP A 50 -4.16 -8.04 21.77
CA ASP A 50 -5.47 -7.51 21.43
C ASP A 50 -5.30 -6.48 20.32
N ARG A 51 -6.21 -6.49 19.34
CA ARG A 51 -6.11 -5.66 18.13
C ARG A 51 -6.27 -4.17 18.42
N ASN A 52 -7.00 -3.83 19.48
CA ASN A 52 -7.28 -2.46 19.88
C ASN A 52 -6.29 -1.96 20.91
N LYS A 53 -5.70 -2.80 21.75
CA LYS A 53 -4.83 -2.41 22.87
C LYS A 53 -3.79 -1.33 22.51
N HIS A 54 -2.92 -1.61 21.53
CA HIS A 54 -1.90 -0.63 21.13
C HIS A 54 -2.42 0.43 20.15
N ALA A 55 -3.55 0.19 19.47
CA ALA A 55 -4.21 1.25 18.69
C ALA A 55 -4.77 2.33 19.64
N GLU A 56 -5.42 1.93 20.73
CA GLU A 56 -5.92 2.82 21.78
C GLU A 56 -4.79 3.54 22.52
N MET A 57 -3.63 2.90 22.67
CA MET A 57 -2.40 3.57 23.15
C MET A 57 -2.05 4.77 22.28
N VAL A 58 -2.01 4.57 20.96
CA VAL A 58 -1.75 5.64 20.00
C VAL A 58 -2.88 6.68 20.01
N VAL A 59 -4.14 6.29 20.19
CA VAL A 59 -5.26 7.24 20.35
C VAL A 59 -5.06 8.15 21.56
N ARG A 60 -4.65 7.61 22.71
CA ARG A 60 -4.38 8.43 23.91
C ARG A 60 -3.26 9.44 23.67
N ALA A 61 -2.16 9.02 23.02
CA ALA A 61 -1.08 9.91 22.62
C ALA A 61 -1.59 11.05 21.71
N LEU A 62 -2.36 10.71 20.68
CA LEU A 62 -2.95 11.69 19.75
C LEU A 62 -3.88 12.68 20.47
N ARG A 63 -4.72 12.20 21.39
CA ARG A 63 -5.62 13.05 22.18
C ARG A 63 -4.84 13.98 23.11
N GLY A 64 -3.77 13.50 23.74
CA GLY A 64 -2.87 14.33 24.56
C GLY A 64 -2.21 15.45 23.76
N LEU A 65 -2.00 15.24 22.46
CA LEU A 65 -1.46 16.23 21.51
C LEU A 65 -2.54 17.10 20.83
N GLY A 66 -3.81 17.02 21.27
CA GLY A 66 -4.89 17.89 20.80
C GLY A 66 -5.81 17.29 19.73
N ALA A 67 -5.54 16.08 19.22
CA ALA A 67 -6.45 15.37 18.32
C ALA A 67 -7.58 14.66 19.10
N THR A 68 -8.38 15.43 19.82
CA THR A 68 -9.37 14.94 20.80
C THR A 68 -10.45 14.03 20.20
N ALA A 69 -10.78 14.20 18.92
CA ALA A 69 -11.75 13.38 18.19
C ALA A 69 -11.18 12.07 17.62
N ALA A 70 -9.90 11.76 17.86
CA ALA A 70 -9.31 10.49 17.44
C ALA A 70 -9.95 9.31 18.20
N ARG A 71 -10.19 8.20 17.52
CA ARG A 71 -10.71 6.94 18.11
C ARG A 71 -10.37 5.73 17.24
N VAL A 72 -10.41 4.55 17.84
CA VAL A 72 -10.37 3.30 17.09
C VAL A 72 -11.76 2.98 16.54
N ASN A 73 -11.85 2.48 15.31
CA ASN A 73 -13.10 2.02 14.71
C ASN A 73 -13.25 0.50 14.78
N GLU A 74 -14.38 -0.03 14.30
CA GLU A 74 -14.68 -1.47 14.29
C GLU A 74 -13.69 -2.32 13.46
N ARG A 75 -12.94 -1.68 12.56
CA ARG A 75 -11.91 -2.33 11.74
C ARG A 75 -10.51 -2.21 12.34
N HIS A 76 -10.39 -1.70 13.57
CA HIS A 76 -9.12 -1.48 14.26
C HIS A 76 -8.20 -0.44 13.57
N ASP A 77 -8.79 0.42 12.74
CA ASP A 77 -8.13 1.62 12.22
C ASP A 77 -8.30 2.77 13.22
N ILE A 78 -7.35 3.71 13.27
CA ILE A 78 -7.58 4.97 13.98
C ILE A 78 -8.14 5.98 12.99
N VAL A 79 -9.25 6.58 13.40
CA VAL A 79 -9.98 7.59 12.64
C VAL A 79 -10.13 8.87 13.44
N ILE A 80 -10.34 9.98 12.74
CA ILE A 80 -10.69 11.26 13.32
C ILE A 80 -11.99 11.77 12.72
N ASP A 81 -12.90 12.20 13.57
CA ASP A 81 -14.17 12.79 13.18
C ASP A 81 -14.01 14.31 13.05
N SER A 82 -14.46 14.88 11.92
CA SER A 82 -14.39 16.32 11.63
C SER A 82 -15.78 16.84 11.25
N PRO A 83 -16.19 18.04 11.70
CA PRO A 83 -17.33 18.73 11.13
C PRO A 83 -17.13 18.94 9.62
N ALA A 84 -18.19 18.76 8.82
CA ALA A 84 -18.12 18.94 7.36
C ALA A 84 -17.89 20.39 6.89
N SER A 85 -17.85 21.38 7.79
CA SER A 85 -17.93 22.81 7.44
C SER A 85 -16.66 23.45 6.84
N ASN A 86 -15.58 22.70 6.59
CA ASN A 86 -14.30 23.29 6.13
C ASN A 86 -13.79 22.74 4.78
N SER A 87 -14.63 22.12 3.96
CA SER A 87 -14.31 21.88 2.55
C SER A 87 -14.93 22.95 1.67
N SER A 88 -14.10 23.75 1.01
CA SER A 88 -14.45 24.79 0.03
C SER A 88 -14.97 24.23 -1.30
N ALA A 89 -15.72 23.12 -1.26
CA ALA A 89 -16.37 22.52 -2.41
C ALA A 89 -17.42 21.53 -1.89
N MET A 90 -18.63 22.00 -1.66
CA MET A 90 -19.85 21.22 -1.93
C MET A 90 -21.05 22.16 -1.92
N GLU A 91 -21.87 21.98 -2.94
CA GLU A 91 -23.06 22.75 -3.28
C GLU A 91 -24.11 22.73 -2.16
N GLU A 92 -24.92 23.79 -2.13
CA GLU A 92 -25.99 24.00 -1.17
C GLU A 92 -27.04 22.90 -1.27
N GLU A 93 -27.05 21.94 -0.35
CA GLU A 93 -28.28 21.23 0.00
C GLU A 93 -28.22 20.68 1.45
N ASP A 94 -29.24 21.07 2.21
CA ASP A 94 -29.67 20.59 3.54
C ASP A 94 -28.83 20.92 4.81
N LYS A 95 -29.07 22.12 5.35
CA LYS A 95 -28.54 22.64 6.64
C LYS A 95 -29.32 22.14 7.87
N SER A 96 -29.55 20.83 8.04
CA SER A 96 -30.31 20.33 9.21
C SER A 96 -29.63 19.26 10.07
N THR A 97 -28.43 18.80 9.73
CA THR A 97 -27.55 18.05 10.67
C THR A 97 -26.11 18.41 10.38
N ALA A 98 -25.32 18.76 11.41
CA ALA A 98 -23.88 18.92 11.25
C ALA A 98 -23.29 17.57 10.82
N GLN A 99 -23.09 17.38 9.51
CA GLN A 99 -22.63 16.12 8.97
C GLN A 99 -21.20 15.91 9.46
N ILE A 100 -21.00 14.94 10.35
CA ILE A 100 -19.67 14.54 10.81
C ILE A 100 -19.07 13.66 9.72
N ARG A 101 -17.88 14.03 9.25
CA ARG A 101 -17.12 13.22 8.31
C ARG A 101 -15.95 12.56 9.04
N THR A 102 -15.89 11.23 8.94
CA THR A 102 -14.82 10.41 9.51
C THR A 102 -13.70 10.25 8.50
N PHE A 103 -12.46 10.50 8.92
CA PHE A 103 -11.26 10.28 8.11
C PHE A 103 -10.34 9.27 8.79
N LYS A 104 -9.80 8.32 8.04
CA LYS A 104 -8.75 7.42 8.51
C LYS A 104 -7.43 8.18 8.60
N ILE A 105 -6.79 8.09 9.75
CA ILE A 105 -5.48 8.72 10.00
C ILE A 105 -4.37 7.69 10.25
N SER A 106 -4.75 6.45 10.57
CA SER A 106 -3.80 5.35 10.79
C SER A 106 -4.44 4.02 10.41
N GLY A 107 -3.66 3.15 9.77
CA GLY A 107 -4.04 1.78 9.47
C GLY A 107 -3.21 0.78 10.26
N SER A 108 -3.87 -0.23 10.81
CA SER A 108 -3.22 -1.32 11.55
C SER A 108 -3.04 -2.57 10.69
N ALA A 109 -1.93 -3.27 10.93
CA ALA A 109 -1.68 -4.61 10.42
C ALA A 109 -1.00 -5.47 11.50
N TYR A 110 -1.11 -6.79 11.35
CA TYR A 110 -0.72 -7.73 12.39
C TYR A 110 0.02 -8.95 11.82
N LYS A 111 0.99 -9.47 12.58
CA LYS A 111 1.65 -10.75 12.32
C LYS A 111 1.70 -11.56 13.60
N LEU A 112 0.98 -12.67 13.63
CA LEU A 112 0.92 -13.56 14.78
C LEU A 112 1.78 -14.80 14.51
N THR A 113 2.59 -15.17 15.49
CA THR A 113 3.40 -16.39 15.49
C THR A 113 3.12 -17.17 16.77
N ARG A 114 3.66 -18.38 16.88
CA ARG A 114 3.52 -19.20 18.10
C ARG A 114 4.11 -18.52 19.34
N GLN A 115 5.14 -17.70 19.18
CA GLN A 115 5.90 -17.14 20.31
C GLN A 115 5.65 -15.66 20.54
N ARG A 116 5.24 -14.91 19.51
CA ARG A 116 5.13 -13.45 19.53
C ARG A 116 3.99 -12.97 18.63
N SER A 117 3.43 -11.83 19.00
CA SER A 117 2.46 -11.08 18.22
C SER A 117 3.00 -9.70 17.92
N LEU A 118 2.97 -9.32 16.65
CA LEU A 118 3.33 -7.99 16.17
C LEU A 118 2.05 -7.25 15.79
N HIS A 119 1.80 -6.10 16.42
CA HIS A 119 0.95 -5.05 15.87
C HIS A 119 1.85 -3.96 15.33
N HIS A 120 1.61 -3.56 14.09
CA HIS A 120 2.23 -2.36 13.55
C HIS A 120 1.22 -1.52 12.81
N GLY A 121 1.44 -0.22 12.77
CA GLY A 121 0.56 0.71 12.10
C GLY A 121 1.29 1.91 11.55
N THR A 122 0.56 2.65 10.72
CA THR A 122 0.99 3.93 10.16
C THR A 122 0.31 5.06 10.91
N CYS A 123 0.76 6.31 10.79
CA CYS A 123 0.04 7.48 11.25
C CYS A 123 0.34 8.65 10.31
N LEU A 124 -0.68 9.13 9.61
CA LEU A 124 -0.61 10.23 8.66
C LEU A 124 -0.57 11.56 9.43
N LEU A 125 0.61 12.11 9.59
CA LEU A 125 0.82 13.30 10.42
C LEU A 125 0.81 14.57 9.57
N THR A 126 1.71 14.65 8.60
CA THR A 126 1.98 15.86 7.80
C THR A 126 2.42 15.53 6.36
N SER A 127 1.92 14.44 5.77
CA SER A 127 2.28 14.06 4.38
C SER A 127 1.86 15.14 3.39
N PRO A 128 2.78 15.69 2.57
CA PRO A 128 2.41 16.63 1.51
C PRO A 128 1.71 15.94 0.33
N ASN A 129 1.86 14.61 0.22
CA ASN A 129 1.44 13.84 -0.95
C ASN A 129 0.02 13.24 -0.85
N LEU A 130 -0.79 13.60 0.16
CA LEU A 130 -2.12 13.01 0.35
C LEU A 130 -3.03 13.09 -0.89
N GLY A 131 -2.92 14.18 -1.66
CA GLY A 131 -3.67 14.34 -2.92
C GLY A 131 -3.25 13.33 -4.00
N ALA A 132 -1.97 12.93 -4.00
CA ALA A 132 -1.41 11.99 -4.96
C ALA A 132 -1.58 10.52 -4.54
N VAL A 133 -1.74 10.20 -3.24
CA VAL A 133 -1.88 8.83 -2.71
C VAL A 133 -2.90 8.00 -3.50
N GLY A 134 -4.03 8.59 -3.86
CA GLY A 134 -5.07 7.90 -4.62
C GLY A 134 -4.60 7.37 -5.98
N ARG A 135 -3.63 8.02 -6.64
CA ARG A 135 -3.08 7.59 -7.94
C ARG A 135 -2.23 6.34 -7.80
N PHE A 136 -1.45 6.21 -6.73
CA PHE A 136 -0.61 5.03 -6.47
C PHE A 136 -1.42 3.80 -6.04
N LEU A 137 -2.59 4.00 -5.43
CA LEU A 137 -3.41 2.93 -4.87
C LEU A 137 -4.58 2.51 -5.79
N ARG A 138 -4.69 3.09 -7.00
CA ARG A 138 -5.70 2.75 -8.01
C ARG A 138 -5.04 2.18 -9.24
N SER A 139 -5.03 0.85 -9.34
CA SER A 139 -4.51 0.18 -10.53
C SER A 139 -5.51 0.28 -11.69
N PRO A 140 -5.09 0.67 -12.90
CA PRO A 140 -5.93 0.62 -14.10
C PRO A 140 -6.32 -0.82 -14.47
N ALA A 141 -5.56 -1.83 -14.01
CA ALA A 141 -5.86 -3.24 -14.22
C ALA A 141 -6.91 -3.81 -13.25
N GLU A 142 -7.27 -3.09 -12.16
CA GLU A 142 -8.24 -3.56 -11.15
C GLU A 142 -9.56 -4.09 -11.76
N PRO A 143 -10.19 -3.43 -12.75
CA PRO A 143 -11.44 -3.91 -13.35
C PRO A 143 -11.31 -5.23 -14.12
N TYR A 144 -10.09 -5.60 -14.53
CA TYR A 144 -9.79 -6.78 -15.32
C TYR A 144 -9.26 -7.94 -14.47
N ILE A 145 -8.88 -7.68 -13.21
CA ILE A 145 -8.23 -8.66 -12.34
C ILE A 145 -9.21 -9.26 -11.35
N LYS A 146 -9.26 -10.60 -11.33
CA LYS A 146 -9.86 -11.42 -10.28
C LYS A 146 -8.75 -12.09 -9.47
N ALA A 147 -8.47 -11.57 -8.28
CA ALA A 147 -7.46 -12.13 -7.38
C ALA A 147 -8.07 -12.91 -6.21
N ARG A 148 -7.33 -13.89 -5.69
CA ARG A 148 -7.67 -14.63 -4.45
C ARG A 148 -7.15 -13.96 -3.16
N GLY A 149 -6.51 -12.79 -3.27
CA GLY A 149 -5.93 -12.06 -2.14
C GLY A 149 -6.94 -11.25 -1.32
N VAL A 150 -6.48 -10.70 -0.18
CA VAL A 150 -7.27 -9.79 0.64
C VAL A 150 -7.37 -8.44 -0.06
N ALA A 151 -8.60 -8.00 -0.36
CA ALA A 151 -8.84 -6.69 -0.98
C ALA A 151 -8.55 -5.54 0.00
N SER A 152 -8.05 -4.43 -0.54
CA SER A 152 -7.90 -3.19 0.23
C SER A 152 -9.25 -2.51 0.44
N VAL A 153 -9.57 -2.12 1.68
CA VAL A 153 -10.76 -1.33 1.99
C VAL A 153 -10.41 0.16 1.88
N ARG A 154 -10.92 0.81 0.84
CA ARG A 154 -10.71 2.25 0.63
C ARG A 154 -11.40 3.04 1.75
N SER A 155 -10.72 4.07 2.24
CA SER A 155 -11.26 4.99 3.24
C SER A 155 -10.77 6.41 2.93
N PRO A 156 -11.59 7.46 3.13
CA PRO A 156 -11.09 8.83 3.08
C PRO A 156 -10.01 9.00 4.15
N ILE A 157 -8.90 9.65 3.79
CA ILE A 157 -7.76 9.85 4.69
C ILE A 157 -7.52 11.33 4.95
N ARG A 158 -6.82 11.64 6.04
CA ARG A 158 -6.37 13.00 6.36
C ARG A 158 -5.10 12.98 7.19
N ASN A 159 -4.33 14.06 7.11
CA ASN A 159 -3.28 14.37 8.07
C ASN A 159 -3.90 14.79 9.42
N VAL A 160 -3.24 14.42 10.52
CA VAL A 160 -3.60 14.91 11.85
C VAL A 160 -3.12 16.34 12.07
N GLY A 161 -2.01 16.75 11.45
CA GLY A 161 -1.40 18.07 11.64
C GLY A 161 -0.53 18.17 12.90
N ILE A 162 0.01 17.06 13.37
CA ILE A 162 0.91 16.96 14.54
C ILE A 162 2.33 16.71 14.03
N SER A 163 3.35 17.29 14.68
CA SER A 163 4.74 17.04 14.28
C SER A 163 5.15 15.57 14.52
N PRO A 164 5.95 14.94 13.64
CA PRO A 164 6.45 13.58 13.83
C PRO A 164 7.13 13.35 15.17
N LEU A 165 7.96 14.30 15.62
CA LEU A 165 8.68 14.19 16.87
C LEU A 165 7.74 14.22 18.08
N SER A 166 6.79 15.16 18.12
CA SER A 166 5.80 15.22 19.20
C SER A 166 4.97 13.94 19.29
N PHE A 167 4.57 13.40 18.14
CA PHE A 167 3.85 12.12 18.07
C PHE A 167 4.69 10.96 18.62
N GLN A 168 5.95 10.84 18.19
CA GLN A 168 6.85 9.78 18.65
C GLN A 168 7.05 9.82 20.17
N MET A 169 7.33 11.00 20.73
CA MET A 169 7.49 11.19 22.18
C MET A 169 6.22 10.78 22.94
N ALA A 170 5.05 11.28 22.52
CA ALA A 170 3.79 10.95 23.20
C ALA A 170 3.45 9.45 23.12
N VAL A 171 3.79 8.77 22.02
CA VAL A 171 3.58 7.32 21.91
C VAL A 171 4.51 6.54 22.84
N VAL A 172 5.76 6.99 23.02
CA VAL A 172 6.70 6.40 23.98
C VAL A 172 6.21 6.61 25.41
N ASP A 173 5.75 7.82 25.75
CA ASP A 173 5.19 8.12 27.08
C ASP A 173 3.97 7.25 27.40
N GLU A 174 3.05 7.07 26.43
CA GLU A 174 1.89 6.19 26.57
C GLU A 174 2.27 4.71 26.66
N PHE A 175 3.34 4.30 25.99
CA PHE A 175 3.87 2.94 26.13
C PHE A 175 4.45 2.73 27.54
N GLN A 176 5.24 3.68 28.04
CA GLN A 176 5.80 3.65 29.39
C GLN A 176 4.67 3.55 30.43
N ALA A 177 3.67 4.44 30.36
CA ALA A 177 2.53 4.42 31.25
C ALA A 177 1.71 3.11 31.16
N MET A 178 1.56 2.53 29.96
CA MET A 178 0.84 1.26 29.79
C MET A 178 1.54 0.07 30.46
N TYR A 179 2.87 0.11 30.56
CA TYR A 179 3.69 -1.01 31.01
C TYR A 179 4.43 -0.74 32.34
N GLU A 180 4.11 0.34 33.04
CA GLU A 180 4.74 0.74 34.31
C GLU A 180 4.68 -0.39 35.35
N GLU A 181 3.50 -1.00 35.56
CA GLU A 181 3.32 -2.12 36.50
C GLU A 181 4.12 -3.39 36.11
N LEU A 182 4.60 -3.47 34.87
CA LEU A 182 5.43 -4.55 34.36
C LEU A 182 6.93 -4.22 34.39
N GLY A 183 7.31 -3.14 35.08
CA GLY A 183 8.69 -2.70 35.29
C GLY A 183 9.21 -1.78 34.19
N ALA A 184 8.34 -1.13 33.42
CA ALA A 184 8.73 -0.10 32.45
C ALA A 184 9.03 1.25 33.12
N ASP A 185 9.72 1.25 34.27
CA ASP A 185 9.92 2.46 35.09
C ASP A 185 10.85 3.48 34.42
N ASN A 186 11.70 3.02 33.49
CA ASN A 186 12.69 3.84 32.79
C ASN A 186 12.85 3.40 31.33
N VAL A 187 11.87 3.75 30.49
CA VAL A 187 11.95 3.49 29.04
C VAL A 187 12.85 4.54 28.40
N SER A 188 13.96 4.11 27.80
CA SER A 188 14.81 4.95 26.97
C SER A 188 14.63 4.62 25.49
N ALA A 189 14.63 5.64 24.65
CA ALA A 189 14.67 5.45 23.21
C ALA A 189 16.12 5.19 22.77
N GLU A 190 16.34 4.08 22.06
CA GLU A 190 17.61 3.77 21.41
C GLU A 190 17.50 4.08 19.92
N LEU A 191 18.42 4.90 19.41
CA LEU A 191 18.50 5.18 17.99
C LEU A 191 19.41 4.15 17.34
N VAL A 192 18.85 3.32 16.48
CA VAL A 192 19.62 2.33 15.72
C VAL A 192 20.02 2.93 14.37
N SER A 193 21.32 3.10 14.16
CA SER A 193 21.90 3.51 12.89
C SER A 193 21.90 2.38 11.87
N LEU A 194 22.05 2.72 10.58
CA LEU A 194 22.20 1.71 9.53
C LEU A 194 23.46 0.86 9.73
N SER A 195 24.56 1.45 10.21
CA SER A 195 25.79 0.72 10.51
C SER A 195 25.60 -0.33 11.61
N GLU A 196 24.91 0.01 12.69
CA GLU A 196 24.61 -0.95 13.77
C GLU A 196 23.65 -2.05 13.29
N ALA A 197 22.64 -1.68 12.49
CA ALA A 197 21.73 -2.64 11.88
C ALA A 197 22.47 -3.66 10.99
N GLN A 198 23.49 -3.21 10.25
CA GLN A 198 24.30 -4.06 9.37
C GLN A 198 25.15 -5.08 10.13
N GLU A 199 25.45 -4.82 11.41
CA GLU A 199 26.21 -5.74 12.26
C GLU A 199 25.37 -6.94 12.76
N VAL A 200 24.05 -6.93 12.54
CA VAL A 200 23.15 -8.03 12.94
C VAL A 200 22.84 -8.93 11.73
N PRO A 201 23.47 -10.11 11.60
CA PRO A 201 23.37 -10.93 10.38
C PRO A 201 21.94 -11.39 10.07
N GLU A 202 21.16 -11.72 11.09
CA GLU A 202 19.76 -12.14 10.95
C GLU A 202 18.86 -11.01 10.42
N LEU A 203 19.16 -9.76 10.80
CA LEU A 203 18.46 -8.58 10.30
C LEU A 203 18.79 -8.38 8.82
N MET A 204 20.07 -8.45 8.46
CA MET A 204 20.51 -8.28 7.07
C MET A 204 19.96 -9.36 6.14
N LYS A 205 19.92 -10.61 6.58
CA LYS A 205 19.24 -11.67 5.84
C LYS A 205 17.77 -11.34 5.57
N GLY A 206 17.07 -10.83 6.59
CA GLY A 206 15.69 -10.39 6.43
C GLY A 206 15.54 -9.18 5.51
N TYR A 207 16.49 -8.25 5.54
CA TYR A 207 16.54 -7.07 4.67
C TYR A 207 16.75 -7.46 3.20
N GLU A 208 17.69 -8.36 2.92
CA GLU A 208 17.95 -8.90 1.58
C GLU A 208 16.73 -9.65 1.02
N GLU A 209 16.10 -10.50 1.84
CA GLU A 209 14.86 -11.20 1.46
C GLU A 209 13.78 -10.19 1.06
N LEU A 210 13.53 -9.16 1.88
CA LEU A 210 12.48 -8.16 1.61
C LEU A 210 12.73 -7.31 0.36
N ARG A 211 13.98 -7.20 -0.10
CA ARG A 211 14.37 -6.51 -1.34
C ARG A 211 14.35 -7.41 -2.58
N SER A 212 14.25 -8.73 -2.40
CA SER A 212 14.26 -9.66 -3.53
C SER A 212 12.99 -9.56 -4.36
N GLN A 213 13.12 -9.71 -5.68
CA GLN A 213 11.97 -9.79 -6.58
C GLN A 213 11.11 -11.02 -6.29
N GLU A 214 11.74 -12.10 -5.83
CA GLU A 214 11.04 -13.30 -5.36
C GLU A 214 10.05 -12.93 -4.24
N TRP A 215 10.51 -12.27 -3.19
CA TRP A 215 9.61 -11.83 -2.12
C TRP A 215 8.55 -10.83 -2.62
N LEU A 216 8.96 -9.87 -3.44
CA LEU A 216 8.07 -8.80 -3.90
C LEU A 216 6.91 -9.34 -4.75
N TYR A 217 7.21 -10.18 -5.74
CA TYR A 217 6.25 -10.59 -6.77
C TYR A 217 5.76 -12.04 -6.65
N THR A 218 6.61 -12.99 -6.26
CA THR A 218 6.25 -14.42 -6.30
C THR A 218 5.40 -14.87 -5.09
N GLN A 219 5.29 -14.01 -4.08
CA GLN A 219 4.33 -14.19 -2.98
C GLN A 219 2.88 -13.79 -3.37
N THR A 220 2.66 -13.30 -4.59
CA THR A 220 1.32 -12.90 -5.06
C THR A 220 0.41 -14.13 -5.22
N PRO A 221 -0.76 -14.18 -4.54
CA PRO A 221 -1.73 -15.26 -4.72
C PRO A 221 -2.19 -15.35 -6.17
N GLN A 222 -2.74 -16.50 -6.56
CA GLN A 222 -3.27 -16.67 -7.90
C GLN A 222 -4.30 -15.57 -8.23
N PHE A 223 -4.17 -15.02 -9.44
CA PHE A 223 -5.17 -14.14 -10.03
C PHE A 223 -5.32 -14.40 -11.52
N THR A 224 -6.43 -13.94 -12.07
CA THR A 224 -6.73 -13.99 -13.49
C THR A 224 -7.00 -12.58 -13.99
N LEU A 225 -6.29 -12.16 -15.04
CA LEU A 225 -6.62 -10.98 -15.83
C LEU A 225 -7.53 -11.41 -16.98
N SER A 226 -8.68 -10.77 -17.17
CA SER A 226 -9.59 -11.09 -18.27
C SER A 226 -10.26 -9.85 -18.86
N THR A 227 -10.23 -9.71 -20.19
CA THR A 227 -10.86 -8.61 -20.92
C THR A 227 -12.37 -8.72 -21.04
N HIS A 228 -12.96 -9.82 -20.58
CA HIS A 228 -14.39 -10.08 -20.64
C HIS A 228 -14.90 -10.69 -19.31
N PRO A 229 -16.21 -10.61 -19.04
CA PRO A 229 -16.81 -11.33 -17.92
C PRO A 229 -16.66 -12.83 -18.10
N THR A 230 -16.37 -13.53 -17.00
CA THR A 230 -16.28 -15.00 -16.95
C THR A 230 -17.31 -15.55 -15.96
N ALA A 231 -17.49 -16.87 -15.92
CA ALA A 231 -18.37 -17.48 -14.93
C ALA A 231 -17.90 -17.20 -13.48
N ASP A 232 -16.57 -17.18 -13.27
CA ASP A 232 -15.94 -16.93 -11.97
C ASP A 232 -15.83 -15.44 -11.61
N ASP A 233 -15.92 -14.55 -12.61
CA ASP A 233 -15.95 -13.10 -12.45
C ASP A 233 -16.91 -12.44 -13.44
N PRO A 234 -18.22 -12.36 -13.09
CA PRO A 234 -19.26 -11.83 -13.97
C PRO A 234 -19.29 -10.30 -14.01
N ARG A 235 -18.37 -9.60 -13.33
CA ARG A 235 -18.34 -8.12 -13.32
C ARG A 235 -18.23 -7.59 -14.76
N PRO A 236 -18.96 -6.52 -15.13
CA PRO A 236 -18.77 -5.88 -16.43
C PRO A 236 -17.35 -5.32 -16.54
N ARG A 237 -16.76 -5.42 -17.73
CA ARG A 237 -15.45 -4.84 -18.03
C ARG A 237 -15.63 -3.44 -18.64
N PRO A 238 -14.68 -2.51 -18.43
CA PRO A 238 -14.67 -1.25 -19.16
C PRO A 238 -14.63 -1.49 -20.67
N ALA A 239 -15.09 -0.50 -21.44
CA ALA A 239 -14.94 -0.53 -22.89
C ALA A 239 -13.46 -0.57 -23.26
N LEU A 240 -13.11 -1.52 -24.14
CA LEU A 240 -11.76 -1.65 -24.67
C LEU A 240 -11.48 -0.51 -25.68
N PRO A 241 -10.22 -0.04 -25.79
CA PRO A 241 -9.86 0.97 -26.77
C PRO A 241 -10.21 0.56 -28.20
N ALA A 242 -10.71 1.51 -29.00
CA ALA A 242 -11.20 1.26 -30.36
C ALA A 242 -10.11 0.78 -31.35
N TYR A 243 -8.83 0.97 -31.01
CA TYR A 243 -7.72 0.51 -31.83
C TYR A 243 -7.46 -1.01 -31.68
N LEU A 244 -7.97 -1.64 -30.63
CA LEU A 244 -7.83 -3.09 -30.42
C LEU A 244 -8.72 -3.87 -31.40
N PRO A 245 -8.39 -5.15 -31.70
CA PRO A 245 -9.26 -6.00 -32.49
C PRO A 245 -10.69 -6.05 -31.92
N GLN A 246 -11.70 -6.01 -32.79
CA GLN A 246 -13.11 -5.86 -32.40
C GLN A 246 -13.62 -7.01 -31.52
N ASP A 247 -13.07 -8.20 -31.70
CA ASP A 247 -13.37 -9.43 -30.97
C ASP A 247 -12.27 -9.81 -29.96
N PHE A 248 -11.38 -8.86 -29.62
CA PHE A 248 -10.26 -9.12 -28.74
C PHE A 248 -10.72 -9.67 -27.37
N ARG A 249 -10.35 -10.92 -27.12
CA ARG A 249 -10.50 -11.60 -25.85
C ARG A 249 -9.15 -12.09 -25.40
N ALA A 250 -8.82 -11.80 -24.15
CA ALA A 250 -7.62 -12.26 -23.50
C ALA A 250 -7.96 -12.68 -22.07
N GLU A 251 -7.39 -13.81 -21.67
CA GLU A 251 -7.35 -14.26 -20.29
C GLU A 251 -5.94 -14.74 -19.95
N ILE A 252 -5.38 -14.26 -18.84
CA ILE A 252 -4.05 -14.63 -18.35
C ILE A 252 -4.19 -15.05 -16.89
N THR A 253 -3.86 -16.29 -16.57
CA THR A 253 -3.84 -16.79 -15.19
C THR A 253 -2.41 -16.83 -14.67
N VAL A 254 -2.18 -16.11 -13.56
CA VAL A 254 -0.86 -15.96 -12.95
C VAL A 254 -0.89 -16.57 -11.55
N ARG A 255 0.15 -17.33 -11.21
CA ARG A 255 0.34 -17.93 -9.89
C ARG A 255 1.81 -17.81 -9.48
N HIS A 256 2.06 -17.31 -8.26
CA HIS A 256 3.42 -17.08 -7.76
C HIS A 256 4.28 -16.23 -8.70
N GLY A 257 3.67 -15.21 -9.30
CA GLY A 257 4.32 -14.33 -10.28
C GLY A 257 4.51 -14.92 -11.68
N GLN A 258 4.26 -16.22 -11.88
CA GLN A 258 4.43 -16.92 -13.15
C GLN A 258 3.11 -17.05 -13.91
N ILE A 259 3.14 -16.87 -15.22
CA ILE A 259 2.00 -17.13 -16.11
C ILE A 259 1.82 -18.64 -16.24
N THR A 260 0.64 -19.14 -15.88
CA THR A 260 0.32 -20.58 -15.85
C THR A 260 -0.65 -21.02 -16.93
N ALA A 261 -1.45 -20.07 -17.46
CA ALA A 261 -2.34 -20.30 -18.58
C ALA A 261 -2.63 -18.98 -19.28
N VAL A 262 -2.80 -19.06 -20.60
CA VAL A 262 -3.28 -17.96 -21.44
C VAL A 262 -4.40 -18.46 -22.34
N SER A 263 -5.34 -17.60 -22.69
CA SER A 263 -6.31 -17.86 -23.74
C SER A 263 -6.70 -16.58 -24.47
N GLY A 264 -6.96 -16.68 -25.76
CA GLY A 264 -7.22 -15.53 -26.62
C GLY A 264 -6.38 -15.56 -27.89
N GLY A 265 -6.89 -14.98 -28.97
CA GLY A 265 -6.27 -15.10 -30.30
C GLY A 265 -4.92 -14.37 -30.47
N CYS A 266 -4.56 -13.49 -29.53
CA CYS A 266 -3.33 -12.68 -29.61
C CYS A 266 -2.32 -13.00 -28.50
N LEU A 267 -2.55 -14.06 -27.71
CA LEU A 267 -1.66 -14.47 -26.62
C LEU A 267 -0.99 -15.80 -26.99
N PRO A 268 0.32 -15.82 -27.30
CA PRO A 268 1.01 -17.04 -27.67
C PRO A 268 1.23 -17.96 -26.46
N GLU A 269 1.24 -19.28 -26.68
CA GLU A 269 1.51 -20.28 -25.62
C GLU A 269 2.91 -20.12 -25.01
N SER A 270 3.85 -19.47 -25.70
CA SER A 270 5.19 -19.17 -25.21
C SER A 270 5.21 -18.26 -23.97
N LEU A 271 4.11 -17.55 -23.68
CA LEU A 271 3.96 -16.79 -22.44
C LEU A 271 3.89 -17.68 -21.20
N VAL A 272 3.45 -18.94 -21.36
CA VAL A 272 3.32 -19.86 -20.23
C VAL A 272 4.72 -20.19 -19.67
N SER A 273 4.84 -20.12 -18.35
CA SER A 273 6.09 -20.24 -17.58
C SER A 273 6.94 -18.95 -17.51
N SER A 274 6.59 -17.89 -18.24
CA SER A 274 7.23 -16.58 -18.06
C SER A 274 6.79 -15.92 -16.76
N TYR A 275 7.69 -15.17 -16.13
CA TYR A 275 7.37 -14.36 -14.96
C TYR A 275 6.82 -13.00 -15.39
N LEU A 276 5.64 -12.63 -14.88
CA LEU A 276 4.93 -11.41 -15.28
C LEU A 276 5.76 -10.14 -15.04
N HIS A 277 6.53 -10.12 -13.95
CA HIS A 277 7.35 -8.98 -13.54
C HIS A 277 8.68 -8.88 -14.28
N GLU A 278 9.04 -9.88 -15.08
CA GLU A 278 10.23 -9.87 -15.95
C GLU A 278 9.91 -9.36 -17.36
N ILE A 279 8.61 -9.23 -17.70
CA ILE A 279 8.17 -8.69 -18.99
C ILE A 279 8.39 -7.18 -18.99
N SER A 280 9.41 -6.73 -19.71
CA SER A 280 9.78 -5.32 -19.85
C SER A 280 9.16 -4.63 -21.06
N ASP A 281 8.59 -5.39 -22.00
CA ASP A 281 7.81 -4.86 -23.12
C ASP A 281 6.85 -5.91 -23.68
N TRP A 282 5.55 -5.75 -23.45
CA TRP A 282 4.54 -6.67 -23.97
C TRP A 282 4.46 -6.71 -25.49
N ARG A 283 4.98 -5.72 -26.22
CA ARG A 283 4.99 -5.72 -27.69
C ARG A 283 5.87 -6.80 -28.28
N SER A 284 6.87 -7.30 -27.55
CA SER A 284 7.70 -8.44 -27.97
C SER A 284 7.11 -9.80 -27.58
N GLU A 285 6.10 -9.81 -26.70
CA GLU A 285 5.59 -11.03 -26.09
C GLU A 285 4.24 -11.50 -26.67
N VAL A 286 3.61 -10.70 -27.52
CA VAL A 286 2.28 -10.97 -28.09
C VAL A 286 2.26 -10.79 -29.61
N ASP A 287 1.27 -11.40 -30.27
CA ASP A 287 1.21 -11.45 -31.73
C ASP A 287 0.71 -10.15 -32.39
N ASP A 288 0.13 -9.23 -31.61
CA ASP A 288 -0.40 -7.94 -32.09
C ASP A 288 0.20 -6.77 -31.31
N GLU A 289 0.93 -5.89 -31.99
CA GLU A 289 1.59 -4.73 -31.38
C GLU A 289 0.63 -3.82 -30.60
N ARG A 290 -0.62 -3.70 -31.05
CA ARG A 290 -1.64 -2.86 -30.38
C ARG A 290 -2.09 -3.47 -29.07
N VAL A 291 -2.18 -4.80 -29.01
CA VAL A 291 -2.44 -5.55 -27.78
C VAL A 291 -1.26 -5.39 -26.83
N GLY A 292 -0.03 -5.52 -27.33
CA GLY A 292 1.18 -5.32 -26.53
C GLY A 292 1.27 -3.92 -25.93
N ARG A 293 0.97 -2.88 -26.73
CA ARG A 293 0.91 -1.49 -26.27
C ARG A 293 -0.14 -1.29 -25.16
N TRP A 294 -1.34 -1.85 -25.35
CA TRP A 294 -2.39 -1.77 -24.35
C TRP A 294 -2.02 -2.50 -23.05
N LEU A 295 -1.38 -3.67 -23.12
CA LEU A 295 -0.90 -4.39 -21.95
C LEU A 295 0.21 -3.62 -21.22
N ASN A 296 1.12 -2.98 -21.95
CA ASN A 296 2.12 -2.09 -21.35
C ASN A 296 1.47 -0.96 -20.54
N GLU A 297 0.50 -0.25 -21.13
CA GLU A 297 -0.24 0.82 -20.44
C GLU A 297 -1.03 0.30 -19.24
N LEU A 298 -1.70 -0.85 -19.39
CA LEU A 298 -2.54 -1.44 -18.34
C LEU A 298 -1.74 -1.95 -17.14
N LEU A 299 -0.57 -2.56 -17.40
CA LEU A 299 0.27 -3.19 -16.38
C LEU A 299 1.40 -2.28 -15.90
N GLY A 300 1.55 -1.09 -16.49
CA GLY A 300 2.56 -0.11 -16.10
C GLY A 300 3.97 -0.45 -16.59
N VAL A 301 4.10 -1.21 -17.68
CA VAL A 301 5.38 -1.59 -18.27
C VAL A 301 5.86 -0.50 -19.23
N GLY A 302 7.10 -0.06 -19.08
CA GLY A 302 7.73 0.94 -19.98
C GLY A 302 7.22 2.37 -19.81
N VAL A 303 6.48 2.68 -18.74
CA VAL A 303 6.05 4.06 -18.42
C VAL A 303 7.24 4.84 -17.89
N ARG A 304 7.99 5.49 -18.78
CA ARG A 304 8.84 6.63 -18.41
C ARG A 304 7.91 7.81 -18.11
N SER A 305 8.09 8.47 -16.96
CA SER A 305 7.35 9.69 -16.61
C SER A 305 7.39 10.67 -17.78
N SER A 306 6.23 11.11 -18.24
CA SER A 306 6.04 12.04 -19.33
C SER A 306 6.79 13.36 -19.09
N SER A 307 7.99 13.48 -19.67
CA SER A 307 8.67 14.75 -19.95
C SER A 307 8.95 14.95 -21.45
N ASP A 308 8.58 14.00 -22.31
CA ASP A 308 8.83 14.06 -23.76
C ASP A 308 7.56 14.42 -24.53
N ASN A 309 6.94 15.56 -24.20
CA ASN A 309 5.91 16.14 -25.06
C ASN A 309 5.98 17.67 -25.07
N GLU A 310 7.14 18.21 -25.46
CA GLU A 310 7.24 19.51 -26.14
C GLU A 310 8.26 19.35 -27.28
N GLY A 311 7.75 19.24 -28.50
CA GLY A 311 8.56 18.96 -29.69
C GLY A 311 7.75 18.87 -30.97
N GLU A 312 6.81 19.81 -31.17
CA GLU A 312 6.40 20.30 -32.49
C GLU A 312 6.18 21.82 -32.42
#